data_AF-A0A447TTI2-F1
#
_entry.id   AF-A0A447TTI2-F1
#
_cell.length_a   1.000
_cell.length_b   1.000
_cell.length_c   1.000
_cell.angle_alpha   90.00
_cell.angle_beta   90.00
_cell.angle_gamma   90.00
#
_symmetry.space_group_name_H-M   'P 1'
#
loop_
_entity.id
_entity.type
_entity.pdbx_description
1 polymer ?
#
loop_
_entity_poly.entity_id
_entity_poly.type
_entity_poly.pdbx_seq_one_letter_code
_entity_poly.pdbx_strand_id
1 'polypeptide(L)'
;MQGMPLDKVIGSIKAGVGGTLGSLALIMGFGAMLGKMLADCGGAQRIATTLIAKFGKKHIQWAVVLTGFTVGFALFYEVGFVLMLPLVFTIAAAANIPLLYVGVPMAAALSVTHGFLPPHPGPTAIATIFPCRYG
;
A
#
# COMPACT_ATOMS: atom_id res chain seq x y z
N MET A 1 30.41 20.09 -18.35
CA MET A 1 29.88 19.12 -17.36
C MET A 1 29.81 19.85 -16.02
N GLN A 2 28.65 20.41 -15.66
CA GLN A 2 28.45 21.09 -14.37
C GLN A 2 28.47 20.05 -13.25
N GLY A 3 29.67 19.70 -12.80
CA GLY A 3 29.92 18.81 -11.68
C GLY A 3 29.48 19.50 -10.40
N MET A 4 28.33 19.11 -9.89
CA MET A 4 27.87 19.53 -8.56
C MET A 4 28.92 19.08 -7.53
N PRO A 5 29.40 19.95 -6.63
CA PRO A 5 30.35 19.56 -5.58
C PRO A 5 29.79 18.38 -4.78
N LEU A 6 30.62 17.39 -4.44
CA LEU A 6 30.21 16.18 -3.71
C LEU A 6 29.38 16.50 -2.44
N ASP A 7 29.74 17.55 -1.70
CA ASP A 7 28.98 18.03 -0.54
C ASP A 7 27.55 18.48 -0.88
N LYS A 8 27.35 19.14 -2.02
CA LYS A 8 26.01 19.55 -2.47
C LYS A 8 25.20 18.35 -2.96
N VAL A 9 25.82 17.35 -3.57
CA VAL A 9 25.14 16.10 -3.95
C VAL A 9 24.61 15.37 -2.72
N ILE A 10 25.43 15.21 -1.69
CA ILE A 10 25.03 14.59 -0.43
C ILE A 10 23.90 15.41 0.23
N GLY A 11 24.03 16.73 0.26
CA GLY A 11 23.01 17.64 0.79
C GLY A 11 21.67 17.52 0.05
N SER A 12 21.67 17.48 -1.28
CA SER A 12 20.45 17.34 -2.09
C SER A 12 19.79 15.97 -1.93
N ILE A 13 20.57 14.87 -1.85
CA ILE A 13 20.03 13.54 -1.56
C ILE A 13 19.39 13.52 -0.18
N LYS A 14 20.09 14.03 0.84
CA LYS A 14 19.59 14.06 2.22
C LYS A 14 18.33 14.92 2.36
N ALA A 15 18.27 16.06 1.66
CA ALA A 15 17.10 16.92 1.64
C ALA A 15 15.91 16.27 0.92
N GLY A 16 16.14 15.65 -0.25
CA GLY A 16 15.10 14.96 -1.01
C GLY A 16 14.53 13.76 -0.24
N VAL A 17 15.41 12.87 0.23
CA VAL A 17 15.03 11.68 1.01
C VAL A 17 14.43 12.08 2.37
N GLY A 18 14.97 13.10 3.03
CA GLY A 18 14.46 13.59 4.31
C GLY A 18 13.09 14.25 4.20
N GLY A 19 12.81 14.97 3.11
CA GLY A 19 11.49 15.55 2.86
C GLY A 19 10.41 14.48 2.63
N THR A 20 10.71 13.47 1.80
CA THR A 20 9.77 12.38 1.54
C THR A 20 9.54 11.51 2.77
N LEU A 21 10.62 11.03 3.40
CA LEU A 21 10.52 10.23 4.63
C LEU A 21 9.88 11.02 5.77
N GLY A 22 10.17 12.31 5.92
CA GLY A 22 9.57 13.14 6.96
C GLY A 22 8.04 13.20 6.87
N SER A 23 7.50 13.31 5.66
CA SER A 23 6.04 13.32 5.44
C SER A 23 5.36 11.98 5.74
N LEU A 24 6.08 10.87 5.55
CA LEU A 24 5.54 9.51 5.68
C LEU A 24 5.90 8.83 6.99
N ALA A 25 6.93 9.29 7.70
CA ALA A 25 7.52 8.63 8.87
C ALA A 25 6.49 8.36 9.97
N LEU A 26 5.63 9.33 10.25
CA LEU A 26 4.63 9.22 11.30
C LEU A 26 3.55 8.20 10.91
N ILE A 27 3.04 8.27 9.67
CA ILE A 27 2.02 7.34 9.16
C ILE A 27 2.57 5.92 9.07
N MET A 28 3.82 5.76 8.61
CA MET A 28 4.55 4.49 8.60
C MET A 28 4.74 3.91 10.00
N GLY A 29 5.15 4.75 10.96
CA GLY A 29 5.34 4.34 12.35
C GLY A 29 4.05 3.83 12.98
N PHE A 30 2.96 4.58 12.85
CA PHE A 30 1.64 4.15 13.34
C PHE A 30 1.10 2.94 12.56
N GLY A 31 1.30 2.89 11.24
CA GLY A 31 0.89 1.76 10.41
C GLY A 31 1.61 0.47 10.80
N ALA A 32 2.92 0.52 11.02
CA ALA A 32 3.69 -0.63 11.48
C ALA A 32 3.24 -1.08 12.89
N MET A 33 2.98 -0.13 13.80
CA MET A 33 2.48 -0.44 15.14
C MET A 33 1.09 -1.11 15.08
N LEU A 34 0.15 -0.55 14.32
CA LEU A 34 -1.19 -1.11 14.12
C LEU A 34 -1.15 -2.47 13.44
N GLY A 35 -0.32 -2.64 12.41
CA GLY A 35 -0.14 -3.92 11.72
C GLY A 35 0.40 -5.00 12.65
N LYS A 36 1.37 -4.64 13.50
CA LYS A 36 1.92 -5.55 14.51
C LYS A 36 0.90 -5.88 15.60
N MET A 37 0.17 -4.91 16.12
CA MET A 37 -0.92 -5.18 17.08
C MET A 37 -2.01 -6.07 16.47
N LEU A 38 -2.37 -5.86 15.20
CA LEU A 38 -3.36 -6.69 14.50
C LEU A 38 -2.89 -8.14 14.34
N ALA A 39 -1.60 -8.35 14.08
CA ALA A 39 -0.99 -9.68 14.02
C ALA A 39 -0.92 -10.33 15.41
N ASP A 40 -0.43 -9.61 16.41
CA ASP A 40 -0.17 -10.12 17.76
C ASP A 40 -1.49 -10.42 18.52
N CYS A 41 -2.56 -9.64 18.32
CA CYS A 41 -3.88 -9.90 18.91
C CYS A 41 -4.68 -10.99 18.18
N GLY A 42 -4.15 -11.59 17.09
CA GLY A 42 -4.88 -12.56 16.28
C GLY A 42 -6.00 -11.95 15.44
N GLY A 43 -6.12 -10.62 15.39
CA GLY A 43 -7.10 -9.91 14.55
C GLY A 43 -6.92 -10.25 13.07
N ALA A 44 -5.68 -10.31 12.60
CA ALA A 44 -5.36 -10.75 11.25
C ALA A 44 -5.87 -12.18 10.96
N GLN A 45 -5.73 -13.08 11.94
CA GLN A 45 -6.22 -14.47 11.86
C GLN A 45 -7.74 -14.52 11.75
N ARG A 46 -8.44 -13.68 12.51
CA ARG A 46 -9.89 -13.57 12.46
C ARG A 46 -10.38 -13.00 11.13
N ILE A 47 -9.71 -11.98 10.59
CA ILE A 47 -10.04 -11.43 9.28
C ILE A 47 -9.82 -12.48 8.20
N ALA A 48 -8.68 -13.18 8.21
CA ALA A 48 -8.37 -14.22 7.25
C ALA A 48 -9.39 -15.36 7.24
N THR A 49 -9.72 -15.89 8.42
CA THR A 49 -10.73 -16.95 8.55
C THR A 49 -12.12 -16.49 8.11
N THR A 50 -12.50 -15.25 8.41
CA THR A 50 -13.77 -14.67 7.94
C THR A 50 -13.79 -14.51 6.42
N LEU A 51 -12.68 -14.06 5.82
CA LEU A 51 -12.54 -13.93 4.37
C LEU A 51 -12.63 -15.29 3.67
N ILE A 52 -11.94 -16.31 4.21
CA ILE A 52 -11.98 -17.68 3.71
C ILE A 52 -13.40 -18.26 3.84
N ALA A 53 -14.08 -18.04 4.96
CA ALA A 53 -15.43 -18.54 5.17
C ALA A 53 -16.46 -17.88 4.24
N LYS A 54 -16.32 -16.57 3.98
CA LYS A 54 -17.28 -15.80 3.17
C LYS A 54 -17.11 -16.01 1.67
N PHE A 55 -15.88 -16.06 1.17
CA PHE A 55 -15.59 -16.18 -0.27
C PHE A 55 -15.22 -17.61 -0.70
N GLY A 56 -14.77 -18.45 0.24
CA GLY A 56 -14.23 -19.77 -0.04
C GLY A 56 -12.79 -19.74 -0.54
N LYS A 57 -12.08 -20.87 -0.40
CA LYS A 57 -10.67 -21.00 -0.81
C LYS A 57 -10.44 -20.71 -2.30
N LYS A 58 -11.42 -21.03 -3.15
CA LYS A 58 -11.34 -20.85 -4.61
C LYS A 58 -11.39 -19.38 -5.04
N HIS A 59 -12.06 -18.51 -4.27
CA HIS A 59 -12.22 -17.07 -4.61
C HIS A 59 -11.44 -16.14 -3.68
N ILE A 60 -10.51 -16.69 -2.89
CA ILE A 60 -9.70 -15.92 -1.94
C ILE A 60 -8.91 -14.80 -2.62
N GLN A 61 -8.46 -15.01 -3.86
CA GLN A 61 -7.77 -14.00 -4.65
C GLN A 61 -8.66 -12.78 -4.91
N TRP A 62 -9.91 -13.00 -5.31
CA TRP A 62 -10.87 -11.91 -5.55
C TRP A 62 -11.20 -11.16 -4.26
N ALA A 63 -11.35 -11.89 -3.15
CA ALA A 63 -11.56 -11.27 -1.85
C ALA A 63 -10.39 -10.34 -1.47
N VAL A 64 -9.16 -10.80 -1.70
CA VAL A 64 -7.94 -10.06 -1.39
C VAL A 64 -7.74 -8.88 -2.33
N VAL A 65 -8.09 -9.00 -3.62
CA VAL A 65 -8.08 -7.89 -4.57
C VAL A 65 -9.07 -6.79 -4.15
N LEU A 66 -10.31 -7.15 -3.82
CA LEU A 66 -11.31 -6.19 -3.32
C LEU A 66 -10.87 -5.52 -2.01
N THR A 67 -10.29 -6.30 -1.10
CA THR A 67 -9.79 -5.79 0.17
C THR A 67 -8.62 -4.84 -0.05
N GLY A 68 -7.64 -5.22 -0.88
CA GLY A 68 -6.50 -4.39 -1.25
C GLY A 68 -6.91 -3.11 -1.98
N PHE A 69 -7.95 -3.19 -2.83
CA PHE A 69 -8.53 -2.02 -3.50
C PHE A 69 -9.17 -1.05 -2.51
N THR A 70 -10.01 -1.56 -1.60
CA THR A 70 -10.67 -0.73 -0.57
C THR A 70 -9.65 -0.04 0.34
N VAL A 71 -8.61 -0.78 0.73
CA VAL A 71 -7.53 -0.27 1.58
C VAL A 71 -6.65 0.74 0.83
N GLY A 72 -6.35 0.49 -0.45
CA GLY A 72 -5.55 1.38 -1.29
C GLY A 72 -6.25 2.70 -1.62
N PHE A 73 -7.57 2.76 -1.53
CA PHE A 73 -8.31 4.02 -1.62
C PHE A 73 -8.15 4.88 -0.36
N ALA A 74 -8.12 4.25 0.82
CA ALA A 74 -8.06 4.93 2.10
C ALA A 74 -6.62 5.29 2.54
N LEU A 75 -5.61 4.59 2.03
CA LEU A 75 -4.22 4.69 2.49
C LEU A 75 -3.24 4.93 1.33
N PHE A 76 -2.12 5.59 1.63
CA PHE A 76 -0.96 5.61 0.75
C PHE A 76 -0.43 4.19 0.50
N TYR A 77 0.12 3.95 -0.69
CA TYR A 77 0.57 2.63 -1.14
C TYR A 77 1.54 2.00 -0.15
N GLU A 78 2.53 2.77 0.28
CA GLU A 78 3.61 2.27 1.12
C GLU A 78 3.08 1.86 2.51
N VAL A 79 2.11 2.62 3.04
CA VAL A 79 1.47 2.35 4.33
C VAL A 79 0.50 1.16 4.23
N GLY A 80 -0.33 1.15 3.19
CA GLY A 80 -1.28 0.06 2.93
C GLY A 80 -0.56 -1.28 2.72
N PHE A 81 0.60 -1.26 2.05
CA PHE A 81 1.42 -2.44 1.85
C PHE A 81 1.97 -3.02 3.17
N VAL A 82 2.52 -2.17 4.04
CA VAL A 82 3.04 -2.59 5.35
C VAL A 82 1.94 -3.18 6.24
N LEU A 83 0.73 -2.62 6.19
CA LEU A 83 -0.43 -3.11 6.93
C LEU A 83 -1.01 -4.41 6.36
N MET A 84 -1.00 -4.59 5.03
CA MET A 84 -1.51 -5.78 4.37
C MET A 84 -0.57 -6.99 4.48
N LEU A 85 0.75 -6.77 4.60
CA LEU A 85 1.75 -7.83 4.73
C LEU A 85 1.40 -8.92 5.78
N PRO A 86 1.19 -8.59 7.07
CA PRO A 86 0.85 -9.60 8.07
C PRO A 86 -0.45 -10.33 7.71
N LEU A 87 -1.45 -9.61 7.20
CA LEU A 87 -2.72 -10.18 6.80
C LEU A 87 -2.59 -11.18 5.64
N VAL A 88 -1.74 -10.88 4.64
CA VAL A 88 -1.46 -11.79 3.52
C VAL A 88 -0.74 -13.05 3.98
N PHE A 89 0.25 -12.93 4.86
CA PHE A 89 0.91 -14.10 5.47
C PHE A 89 -0.10 -14.97 6.22
N THR A 90 -0.95 -14.34 7.02
CA THR A 90 -2.00 -15.01 7.78
C THR A 90 -3.04 -15.70 6.89
N ILE A 91 -3.48 -15.07 5.79
CA ILE A 91 -4.40 -15.69 4.82
C ILE A 91 -3.75 -16.88 4.13
N ALA A 92 -2.51 -16.75 3.65
CA ALA A 92 -1.79 -17.83 2.99
C ALA A 92 -1.63 -19.04 3.91
N ALA A 93 -1.25 -18.80 5.18
CA ALA A 93 -1.14 -19.83 6.20
C ALA A 93 -2.50 -20.49 6.53
N ALA A 94 -3.55 -19.69 6.73
CA ALA A 94 -4.88 -20.19 7.10
C ALA A 94 -5.59 -20.95 5.96
N ALA A 95 -5.43 -20.51 4.71
CA ALA A 95 -6.01 -21.16 3.55
C ALA A 95 -5.18 -22.37 3.05
N ASN A 96 -3.93 -22.49 3.51
CA ASN A 96 -2.92 -23.46 3.06
C ASN A 96 -2.66 -23.32 1.55
N ILE A 97 -2.35 -22.09 1.12
CA ILE A 97 -2.07 -21.75 -0.28
C ILE A 97 -0.76 -20.97 -0.37
N PRO A 98 -0.05 -21.02 -1.52
CA PRO A 98 1.22 -20.32 -1.65
C PRO A 98 1.08 -18.81 -1.44
N LEU A 99 2.02 -18.21 -0.70
CA LEU A 99 2.01 -16.78 -0.38
C LEU A 99 1.89 -15.90 -1.63
N LEU A 100 2.63 -16.23 -2.68
CA LEU A 100 2.61 -15.53 -3.97
C LEU A 100 1.20 -15.50 -4.60
N TYR A 101 0.41 -16.54 -4.38
CA TYR A 101 -0.95 -16.64 -4.90
C TYR A 101 -1.89 -15.58 -4.31
N VAL A 102 -1.58 -15.07 -3.11
CA VAL A 102 -2.34 -14.04 -2.40
C VAL A 102 -1.64 -12.68 -2.47
N GLY A 103 -0.31 -12.68 -2.35
CA GLY A 103 0.51 -11.46 -2.33
C GLY A 103 0.58 -10.75 -3.67
N VAL A 104 0.66 -11.46 -4.81
CA VAL A 104 0.70 -10.83 -6.13
C VAL A 104 -0.60 -10.10 -6.46
N PRO A 105 -1.80 -10.70 -6.29
CA PRO A 105 -3.07 -9.98 -6.48
C PRO A 105 -3.24 -8.78 -5.54
N MET A 106 -2.79 -8.90 -4.29
CA MET A 106 -2.84 -7.81 -3.32
C MET A 106 -1.97 -6.61 -3.77
N ALA A 107 -0.71 -6.88 -4.14
CA ALA A 107 0.21 -5.85 -4.62
C ALA A 107 -0.28 -5.20 -5.92
N ALA A 108 -0.85 -5.99 -6.83
CA ALA A 108 -1.46 -5.49 -8.06
C ALA A 108 -2.67 -4.58 -7.75
N ALA A 109 -3.57 -4.99 -6.86
CA ALA A 109 -4.73 -4.19 -6.46
C ALA A 109 -4.31 -2.86 -5.81
N LEU A 110 -3.37 -2.89 -4.85
CA LEU A 110 -2.82 -1.68 -4.24
C LEU A 110 -2.17 -0.77 -5.28
N SER A 111 -1.37 -1.33 -6.19
CA SER A 111 -0.69 -0.56 -7.25
C SER A 111 -1.68 0.12 -8.19
N VAL A 112 -2.74 -0.59 -8.61
CA VAL A 112 -3.78 -0.04 -9.47
C VAL A 112 -4.54 1.07 -8.76
N THR A 113 -4.94 0.85 -7.51
CA THR A 113 -5.73 1.84 -6.77
C THR A 113 -4.92 3.13 -6.54
N HIS A 114 -3.64 2.99 -6.22
CA HIS A 114 -2.75 4.12 -6.03
C HIS A 114 -2.38 4.82 -7.36
N GLY A 115 -2.28 4.08 -8.46
CA GLY A 115 -1.93 4.65 -9.78
C GLY A 115 -3.10 5.28 -10.54
N PHE A 116 -4.33 4.78 -10.36
CA PHE A 116 -5.48 5.11 -11.20
C PHE A 116 -6.59 5.92 -10.49
N LEU A 117 -6.73 5.90 -9.16
CA LEU A 117 -7.78 6.67 -8.48
C LEU A 117 -7.32 8.09 -8.11
N PRO A 118 -8.16 9.13 -8.33
CA PRO A 118 -7.86 10.52 -7.99
C PRO A 118 -7.94 10.71 -6.46
N PRO A 119 -6.80 10.57 -5.78
CA PRO A 119 -6.05 11.72 -5.24
C PRO A 119 -4.53 11.65 -5.52
N HIS A 120 -4.05 10.71 -6.33
CA HIS A 120 -2.62 10.46 -6.55
C HIS A 120 -1.99 11.39 -7.63
N PRO A 121 -0.71 11.79 -7.51
CA PRO A 121 -0.03 12.77 -8.39
C PRO A 121 -0.14 12.54 -9.90
N GLY A 122 -0.39 11.31 -10.38
CA GLY A 122 -0.61 11.04 -11.80
C GLY A 122 -1.92 11.68 -12.31
N PRO A 123 -3.09 11.21 -11.86
CA PRO A 123 -4.37 11.81 -12.26
C PRO A 123 -4.54 13.27 -11.80
N THR A 124 -3.98 13.68 -10.65
CA THR A 124 -4.06 15.08 -10.20
C THR A 124 -3.13 16.03 -10.96
N ALA A 125 -1.94 15.60 -11.40
CA ALA A 125 -1.09 16.44 -12.26
C ALA A 125 -1.72 16.66 -13.64
N ILE A 126 -2.40 15.65 -14.20
CA ILE A 126 -3.11 15.82 -15.47
C ILE A 126 -4.29 16.78 -15.27
N ALA A 127 -5.00 16.70 -14.14
CA ALA A 127 -6.09 17.63 -13.79
C ALA A 127 -5.62 19.07 -13.53
N THR A 128 -4.38 19.30 -13.09
CA THR A 128 -3.82 20.65 -12.91
C THR A 128 -3.18 21.21 -14.19
N ILE A 129 -2.66 20.36 -15.08
CA ILE A 129 -2.05 20.75 -16.36
C ILE A 129 -3.09 20.93 -17.47
N PHE A 130 -4.22 20.21 -17.42
CA PHE A 130 -5.41 20.51 -18.22
C PHE A 130 -6.38 21.35 -17.40
N PRO A 131 -6.26 22.69 -17.40
CA PRO A 131 -7.34 23.55 -16.98
C PRO A 131 -8.49 23.28 -17.95
N CYS A 132 -9.41 22.42 -17.52
CA CYS A 132 -10.73 22.33 -18.09
C CYS A 132 -11.42 23.68 -17.84
N ARG A 133 -11.12 24.63 -18.74
CA ARG A 133 -11.97 25.76 -19.07
C ARG A 133 -13.30 25.19 -19.54
N TYR A 134 -14.24 24.99 -18.61
CA TYR A 134 -15.64 24.87 -18.93
C TYR A 134 -16.33 26.14 -18.45
N GLY A 135 -16.74 27.00 -19.41
CA GLY A 135 -17.65 28.14 -19.22
C GLY A 135 -17.05 29.36 -18.57
#